data_AF-A0A1Y1S176-F1
#
_entry.id   AF-A0A1Y1S176-F1
#
_cell.length_a   1.000
_cell.length_b   1.000
_cell.length_c   1.000
_cell.angle_alpha   90.00
_cell.angle_beta   90.00
_cell.angle_gamma   90.00
#
_symmetry.space_group_name_H-M   'P 1'
#
loop_
_entity.id
_entity.type
_entity.pdbx_description
1 polymer ?
#
loop_
_entity_poly.entity_id
_entity_poly.type
_entity_poly.pdbx_seq_one_letter_code
_entity_poly.pdbx_strand_id
1 'polypeptide(L)'
;MGGLSKVTGIRYARRGTAPGKAVLIKTQTAIAERELEMYHNPGIASAPTVNDQVIEIPLGNRRIVVAAHNYRVEINPAAGETVVYSTNTAGDTEAARIHLKADGTIEINGSDKRLVTFDELDTAVHGMITALNTVLGTKLDGSGTPGSITLDISAAETTTVKTGG
;
A
#
# COMPACT_ATOMS: atom_id res chain seq x y z
N MET A 1 0.10 -33.69 -6.54
CA MET A 1 1.23 -32.74 -6.45
C MET A 1 0.77 -31.37 -6.92
N GLY A 2 1.22 -30.31 -6.24
CA GLY A 2 1.02 -28.94 -6.71
C GLY A 2 1.86 -28.69 -7.97
N GLY A 3 1.45 -27.72 -8.78
CA GLY A 3 2.14 -27.35 -10.03
C GLY A 3 2.35 -25.85 -10.13
N LEU A 4 3.42 -25.45 -10.83
CA LEU A 4 3.67 -24.06 -11.20
C LEU A 4 2.94 -23.74 -12.50
N SER A 5 2.28 -22.59 -12.52
CA SER A 5 1.58 -22.06 -13.69
C SER A 5 1.81 -20.57 -13.83
N LYS A 6 1.70 -20.07 -15.05
CA LYS A 6 1.82 -18.65 -15.36
C LYS A 6 0.45 -17.98 -15.42
N VAL A 7 0.31 -16.78 -14.87
CA VAL A 7 -0.93 -15.99 -14.98
C VAL A 7 -1.07 -15.41 -16.38
N THR A 8 -2.22 -15.63 -17.02
CA THR A 8 -2.57 -15.07 -18.34
C THR A 8 -3.73 -14.08 -18.29
N GLY A 9 -4.47 -14.02 -17.20
CA GLY A 9 -5.56 -13.07 -17.02
C GLY A 9 -6.21 -13.16 -15.65
N ILE A 10 -6.86 -12.09 -15.22
CA ILE A 10 -7.48 -11.98 -13.91
C ILE A 10 -8.84 -11.31 -14.05
N ARG A 11 -9.83 -11.81 -13.32
CA ARG A 11 -11.14 -11.16 -13.21
C ARG A 11 -11.78 -11.42 -11.86
N TYR A 12 -12.68 -10.52 -11.48
CA TYR A 12 -13.50 -10.67 -10.27
C TYR A 12 -14.89 -11.15 -10.65
N ALA A 13 -15.26 -12.34 -10.17
CA ALA A 13 -16.58 -12.91 -10.44
C ALA A 13 -17.04 -13.81 -9.30
N ARG A 14 -18.35 -13.98 -9.19
CA ARG A 14 -18.95 -14.93 -8.25
C ARG A 14 -18.62 -16.35 -8.68
N ARG A 15 -18.15 -17.19 -7.75
CA ARG A 15 -17.87 -18.61 -8.00
C ARG A 15 -18.85 -19.48 -7.21
N GLY A 16 -19.64 -20.27 -7.92
CA GLY A 16 -20.67 -21.10 -7.32
C GLY A 16 -21.70 -20.28 -6.55
N THR A 17 -22.07 -20.74 -5.35
CA THR A 17 -23.12 -20.12 -4.52
C THR A 17 -22.60 -19.10 -3.51
N ALA A 18 -21.27 -18.92 -3.39
CA ALA A 18 -20.67 -17.99 -2.43
C ALA A 18 -21.25 -16.57 -2.56
N PRO A 19 -21.48 -15.83 -1.46
CA PRO A 19 -22.19 -14.55 -1.50
C PRO A 19 -21.37 -13.41 -2.15
N GLY A 20 -20.05 -13.56 -2.25
CA GLY A 20 -19.13 -12.54 -2.77
C GLY A 20 -18.51 -12.87 -4.12
N LYS A 21 -17.75 -11.90 -4.66
CA LYS A 21 -16.86 -12.11 -5.82
C LYS A 21 -15.54 -12.70 -5.32
N ALA A 22 -15.03 -13.68 -6.06
CA ALA A 22 -13.71 -14.24 -5.87
C ALA A 22 -12.72 -13.70 -6.91
N VAL A 23 -11.43 -13.78 -6.60
CA VAL A 23 -10.35 -13.53 -7.56
C VAL A 23 -10.19 -14.77 -8.42
N LEU A 24 -10.58 -14.69 -9.68
CA LEU A 24 -10.41 -15.76 -10.66
C LEU A 24 -9.18 -15.47 -11.52
N ILE A 25 -8.26 -16.41 -11.53
CA ILE A 25 -6.99 -16.35 -12.25
C ILE A 25 -7.03 -17.35 -13.40
N LYS A 26 -6.82 -16.86 -14.61
CA LYS A 26 -6.48 -17.69 -15.76
C LYS A 26 -5.00 -18.03 -15.68
N THR A 27 -4.73 -19.32 -15.72
CA THR A 27 -3.43 -19.93 -15.52
C THR A 27 -3.08 -20.78 -16.73
N GLN A 28 -1.82 -20.71 -17.16
CA GLN A 28 -1.30 -21.52 -18.24
C GLN A 28 -0.15 -22.39 -17.74
N THR A 29 -0.31 -23.69 -17.95
CA THR A 29 0.74 -24.70 -17.83
C THR A 29 1.24 -25.08 -19.23
N ALA A 30 2.28 -25.91 -19.30
CA ALA A 30 2.74 -26.47 -20.58
C ALA A 30 1.67 -27.31 -21.31
N ILE A 31 0.64 -27.78 -20.61
CA ILE A 31 -0.33 -28.76 -21.13
C ILE A 31 -1.77 -28.26 -21.18
N ALA A 32 -2.11 -27.16 -20.48
CA ALA A 32 -3.48 -26.67 -20.39
C ALA A 32 -3.55 -25.23 -19.88
N GLU A 33 -4.61 -24.53 -20.31
CA GLU A 33 -5.10 -23.32 -19.66
C GLU A 33 -6.28 -23.65 -18.74
N ARG A 34 -6.35 -23.01 -17.57
CA ARG A 34 -7.42 -23.20 -16.58
C ARG A 34 -7.77 -21.90 -15.90
N GLU A 35 -9.03 -21.77 -15.49
CA GLU A 35 -9.48 -20.68 -14.62
C GLU A 35 -9.69 -21.20 -13.20
N LEU A 36 -8.94 -20.64 -12.26
CA LEU A 36 -8.85 -21.09 -10.88
C LEU A 36 -9.14 -19.93 -9.93
N GLU A 37 -9.66 -20.25 -8.75
CA GLU A 37 -9.86 -19.26 -7.68
C GLU A 37 -8.60 -19.13 -6.85
N MET A 38 -8.20 -17.90 -6.57
CA MET A 38 -7.14 -17.61 -5.60
C MET A 38 -7.74 -17.42 -4.21
N TYR A 39 -7.30 -18.27 -3.28
CA TYR A 39 -7.70 -18.19 -1.88
C TYR A 39 -6.80 -17.21 -1.16
N HIS A 40 -7.42 -16.35 -0.36
CA HIS A 40 -6.74 -15.40 0.49
C HIS A 40 -7.26 -15.52 1.92
N ASN A 41 -6.44 -15.12 2.89
CA ASN A 41 -6.90 -14.96 4.25
C ASN A 41 -7.91 -13.79 4.33
N PRO A 42 -8.97 -13.88 5.16
CA PRO A 42 -9.87 -12.77 5.38
C PRO A 42 -9.13 -11.48 5.75
N GLY A 43 -9.55 -10.36 5.18
CA GLY A 43 -8.91 -9.06 5.38
C GLY A 43 -7.69 -8.79 4.49
N ILE A 44 -7.20 -9.78 3.74
CA ILE A 44 -6.12 -9.63 2.76
C ILE A 44 -6.68 -9.99 1.39
N ALA A 45 -6.52 -9.11 0.41
CA ALA A 45 -6.84 -9.40 -0.98
C ALA A 45 -5.70 -8.90 -1.86
N SER A 46 -5.18 -9.77 -2.71
CA SER A 46 -4.24 -9.38 -3.76
C SER A 46 -4.69 -9.95 -5.09
N ALA A 47 -4.27 -9.29 -6.15
CA ALA A 47 -4.37 -9.82 -7.50
C ALA A 47 -2.95 -9.82 -8.05
N PRO A 48 -2.46 -10.96 -8.56
CA PRO A 48 -1.19 -10.95 -9.28
C PRO A 48 -1.29 -10.08 -10.54
N THR A 49 -0.21 -9.97 -11.29
CA THR A 49 -0.20 -9.38 -12.61
C THR A 49 -0.06 -10.46 -13.68
N VAL A 50 -0.31 -10.11 -14.94
CA VAL A 50 -0.04 -11.03 -16.05
C VAL A 50 1.45 -11.37 -16.04
N ASN A 51 1.76 -12.64 -16.29
CA ASN A 51 3.09 -13.24 -16.24
C ASN A 51 3.63 -13.63 -14.85
N ASP A 52 2.92 -13.33 -13.76
CA ASP A 52 3.31 -13.84 -12.44
C ASP A 52 3.19 -15.38 -12.39
N GLN A 53 3.97 -16.00 -11.51
CA GLN A 53 3.92 -17.43 -11.27
C GLN A 53 2.97 -17.73 -10.13
N VAL A 54 2.19 -18.80 -10.24
CA VAL A 54 1.27 -19.24 -9.20
C VAL A 54 1.47 -20.71 -8.86
N ILE A 55 1.18 -21.05 -7.60
CA ILE A 55 1.14 -22.44 -7.14
C ILE A 55 -0.31 -22.91 -7.16
N GLU A 56 -0.58 -23.91 -8.00
CA GLU A 56 -1.86 -24.60 -8.05
C GLU A 56 -1.85 -25.83 -7.14
N ILE A 57 -2.88 -25.97 -6.31
CA ILE A 57 -3.10 -27.17 -5.50
C ILE A 57 -4.40 -27.86 -5.94
N PRO A 58 -4.36 -29.17 -6.26
CA PRO A 58 -5.56 -29.95 -6.50
C PRO A 58 -6.31 -30.24 -5.18
N LEU A 59 -7.62 -30.05 -5.22
CA LEU A 59 -8.57 -30.33 -4.14
C LEU A 59 -9.74 -31.13 -4.72
N GLY A 60 -9.63 -32.47 -4.74
CA GLY A 60 -10.64 -33.33 -5.37
C GLY A 60 -10.75 -33.05 -6.87
N ASN A 61 -11.96 -32.71 -7.34
CA ASN A 61 -12.24 -32.39 -8.75
C ASN A 61 -11.93 -30.93 -9.14
N ARG A 62 -11.46 -30.10 -8.20
CA ARG A 62 -11.10 -28.70 -8.45
C ARG A 62 -9.63 -28.44 -8.17
N ARG A 63 -9.13 -27.32 -8.67
CA ARG A 63 -7.81 -26.77 -8.31
C ARG A 63 -8.01 -25.33 -7.82
N ILE A 64 -7.10 -24.90 -6.95
CA ILE A 64 -7.08 -23.54 -6.41
C ILE A 64 -5.67 -22.97 -6.52
N VAL A 65 -5.57 -21.65 -6.56
CA VAL A 65 -4.31 -20.94 -6.38
C VAL A 65 -4.19 -20.56 -4.90
N VAL A 66 -3.07 -20.92 -4.28
CA VAL A 66 -2.80 -20.63 -2.86
C VAL A 66 -1.68 -19.60 -2.65
N ALA A 67 -0.89 -19.37 -3.69
CA ALA A 67 0.20 -18.39 -3.67
C ALA A 67 0.48 -17.91 -5.09
N ALA A 68 0.86 -16.64 -5.18
CA ALA A 68 1.44 -16.04 -6.37
C ALA A 68 2.81 -15.47 -6.01
N HIS A 69 3.74 -15.51 -6.95
CA HIS A 69 5.05 -14.91 -6.81
C HIS A 69 5.42 -14.16 -8.08
N ASN A 70 5.94 -12.95 -7.88
CA ASN A 70 6.42 -12.09 -8.94
C ASN A 70 7.96 -12.03 -8.87
N TYR A 71 8.62 -12.76 -9.78
CA TYR A 71 10.07 -12.83 -9.86
C TYR A 71 10.73 -11.62 -10.55
N ARG A 72 9.95 -10.60 -10.96
CA ARG A 72 10.46 -9.43 -11.68
C ARG A 72 10.82 -8.27 -10.77
N VAL A 73 10.32 -8.28 -9.53
CA VAL A 73 10.64 -7.28 -8.51
C VAL A 73 11.40 -7.97 -7.39
N GLU A 74 12.60 -7.49 -7.11
CA GLU A 74 13.46 -8.05 -6.07
C GLU A 74 13.12 -7.41 -4.72
N ILE A 75 12.55 -8.21 -3.81
CA ILE A 75 12.21 -7.81 -2.44
C ILE A 75 12.93 -8.74 -1.47
N ASN A 76 13.94 -8.21 -0.78
CA ASN A 76 14.85 -8.96 0.08
C ASN A 76 14.74 -8.51 1.55
N PRO A 77 13.69 -8.92 2.29
CA PRO A 77 13.60 -8.65 3.72
C PRO A 77 14.68 -9.43 4.48
N ALA A 78 15.27 -8.83 5.51
CA ALA A 78 16.17 -9.54 6.42
C ALA A 78 15.39 -10.52 7.32
N ALA A 79 16.12 -11.36 8.05
CA ALA A 79 15.50 -12.32 8.97
C ALA A 79 14.66 -11.60 10.03
N GLY A 80 13.40 -12.01 10.19
CA GLY A 80 12.45 -11.40 11.12
C GLY A 80 11.72 -10.18 10.56
N GLU A 81 12.01 -9.74 9.34
CA GLU A 81 11.33 -8.63 8.68
C GLU A 81 10.17 -9.12 7.80
N THR A 82 9.22 -8.24 7.52
CA THR A 82 8.11 -8.51 6.59
C THR A 82 7.89 -7.31 5.69
N VAL A 83 7.72 -7.57 4.39
CA VAL A 83 7.45 -6.52 3.40
C VAL A 83 6.12 -6.81 2.71
N VAL A 84 5.23 -5.83 2.73
CA VAL A 84 4.00 -5.79 1.93
C VAL A 84 4.19 -4.73 0.86
N TYR A 85 4.07 -5.10 -0.40
CA TYR A 85 4.33 -4.19 -1.50
C TYR A 85 3.30 -4.34 -2.62
N SER A 86 3.19 -3.31 -3.44
CA SER A 86 2.48 -3.34 -4.71
C SER A 86 3.44 -2.99 -5.85
N THR A 87 3.03 -3.31 -7.06
CA THR A 87 3.78 -3.00 -8.27
C THR A 87 2.98 -2.06 -9.17
N ASN A 88 3.63 -1.52 -10.19
CA ASN A 88 2.92 -0.92 -11.32
C ASN A 88 2.01 -1.96 -12.03
N THR A 89 1.24 -1.50 -13.00
CA THR A 89 0.31 -2.35 -13.78
C THR A 89 1.00 -3.45 -14.58
N ALA A 90 2.26 -3.23 -14.98
CA ALA A 90 3.07 -4.22 -15.67
C ALA A 90 3.59 -5.31 -14.72
N GLY A 91 3.75 -5.02 -13.43
CA GLY A 91 4.30 -5.92 -12.43
C GLY A 91 5.83 -5.98 -12.43
N ASP A 92 6.54 -5.00 -12.99
CA ASP A 92 8.01 -5.02 -13.11
C ASP A 92 8.70 -3.96 -12.24
N THR A 93 7.94 -3.05 -11.65
CA THR A 93 8.46 -1.99 -10.78
C THR A 93 7.64 -1.91 -9.51
N GLU A 94 8.30 -1.78 -8.36
CA GLU A 94 7.63 -1.48 -7.09
C GLU A 94 6.93 -0.12 -7.17
N ALA A 95 5.67 -0.06 -6.70
CA ALA A 95 4.88 1.17 -6.68
C ALA A 95 4.64 1.68 -5.26
N ALA A 96 4.49 0.78 -4.29
CA ALA A 96 4.39 1.15 -2.88
C ALA A 96 4.88 0.01 -1.98
N ARG A 97 5.33 0.35 -0.77
CA ARG A 97 5.88 -0.58 0.21
C ARG A 97 5.53 -0.22 1.65
N ILE A 98 5.22 -1.24 2.44
CA ILE A 98 5.21 -1.24 3.90
C ILE A 98 6.26 -2.27 4.35
N HIS A 99 7.28 -1.82 5.07
CA HIS A 99 8.35 -2.66 5.60
C HIS A 99 8.28 -2.68 7.13
N LEU A 100 8.02 -3.85 7.68
CA LEU A 100 8.04 -4.14 9.11
C LEU A 100 9.43 -4.68 9.46
N LYS A 101 10.22 -3.89 10.17
CA LYS A 101 11.60 -4.23 10.56
C LYS A 101 11.61 -5.05 11.84
N ALA A 102 12.70 -5.80 12.03
CA ALA A 102 12.89 -6.66 13.20
C ALA A 102 13.03 -5.88 14.52
N ASP A 103 13.37 -4.59 14.47
CA ASP A 103 13.48 -3.69 15.62
C ASP A 103 12.14 -3.05 16.04
N GLY A 104 11.04 -3.38 15.34
CA GLY A 104 9.72 -2.81 15.57
C GLY A 104 9.43 -1.55 14.75
N THR A 105 10.38 -1.07 13.94
CA THR A 105 10.17 0.07 13.03
C THR A 105 9.25 -0.32 11.88
N ILE A 106 8.31 0.57 11.55
CA ILE A 106 7.46 0.46 10.36
C ILE A 106 7.86 1.56 9.38
N GLU A 107 8.31 1.18 8.18
CA GLU A 107 8.59 2.11 7.09
C GLU A 107 7.50 2.04 6.04
N ILE A 108 6.95 3.21 5.67
CA ILE A 108 5.92 3.33 4.63
C ILE A 108 6.51 4.20 3.52
N ASN A 109 6.83 3.56 2.39
CA ASN A 109 7.46 4.18 1.21
C ASN A 109 8.79 4.89 1.48
N GLY A 110 9.65 4.26 2.30
CA GLY A 110 11.03 4.68 2.54
C GLY A 110 11.25 5.55 3.79
N SER A 111 12.49 6.02 3.96
CA SER A 111 12.95 6.72 5.17
C SER A 111 12.91 8.24 5.10
N ASP A 112 12.62 8.82 3.92
CA ASP A 112 12.83 10.24 3.68
C ASP A 112 11.62 11.11 4.05
N LYS A 113 10.52 10.46 4.42
CA LYS A 113 9.28 11.13 4.82
C LYS A 113 8.89 10.69 6.23
N ARG A 114 8.20 11.59 6.94
CA ARG A 114 7.62 11.34 8.27
C ARG A 114 6.12 11.57 8.15
N LEU A 115 5.35 10.60 8.61
CA LEU A 115 3.91 10.75 8.75
C LEU A 115 3.68 11.43 10.10
N VAL A 116 3.05 12.60 10.07
CA VAL A 116 2.54 13.30 11.26
C VAL A 116 1.03 13.41 11.11
N THR A 117 0.30 13.37 12.22
CA THR A 117 -1.13 13.61 12.16
C THR A 117 -1.39 15.06 11.77
N PHE A 118 -2.43 15.29 10.95
CA PHE A 118 -2.75 16.64 10.49
C PHE A 118 -3.02 17.58 11.67
N ASP A 119 -3.84 17.15 12.63
CA ASP A 119 -4.24 17.95 13.79
C ASP A 119 -3.05 18.37 14.66
N GLU A 120 -2.09 17.47 14.91
CA GLU A 120 -0.89 17.80 15.69
C GLU A 120 0.02 18.78 14.95
N LEU A 121 0.19 18.61 13.64
CA LEU A 121 0.96 19.52 12.81
C LEU A 121 0.30 20.90 12.72
N ASP A 122 -1.00 20.93 12.45
CA ASP A 122 -1.80 22.15 12.35
C ASP A 122 -1.73 22.95 13.65
N THR A 123 -1.93 22.28 14.79
CA THR A 123 -1.79 22.88 16.12
C THR A 123 -0.39 23.47 16.35
N ALA A 124 0.67 22.72 16.03
CA ALA A 124 2.04 23.18 16.22
C ALA A 124 2.38 24.40 15.35
N VAL A 125 1.93 24.39 14.08
CA VAL A 125 2.20 25.49 13.14
C VAL A 125 1.39 26.74 13.50
N HIS A 126 0.12 26.60 13.87
CA HIS A 126 -0.69 27.71 14.39
C HIS A 126 -0.07 28.29 15.67
N GLY A 127 0.38 27.44 16.60
CA GLY A 127 1.08 27.88 17.81
C GLY A 127 2.35 28.69 17.51
N MET A 128 3.14 28.27 16.53
CA MET A 128 4.31 29.02 16.05
C MET A 128 3.92 30.40 15.50
N ILE A 129 2.87 30.48 14.69
CA ILE A 129 2.40 31.75 14.11
C ILE A 129 1.88 32.69 15.19
N THR A 130 1.11 32.18 16.16
CA THR A 130 0.67 32.96 17.32
C THR A 130 1.85 33.52 18.10
N ALA A 131 2.88 32.72 18.35
CA ALA A 131 4.10 33.17 19.03
C ALA A 131 4.85 34.25 18.23
N LEU A 132 4.98 34.08 16.90
CA LEU A 132 5.58 35.08 16.02
C LEU A 132 4.81 36.41 16.03
N ASN A 133 3.49 36.36 15.88
CA ASN A 133 2.63 37.55 15.93
C ASN A 133 2.76 38.28 17.28
N THR A 134 2.87 37.53 18.38
CA THR A 134 3.09 38.09 19.73
C THR A 134 4.42 38.82 19.81
N VAL A 135 5.52 38.19 19.39
CA VAL A 135 6.86 38.80 19.44
C VAL A 135 6.94 40.03 18.54
N LEU A 136 6.41 39.97 17.32
CA LEU A 136 6.44 41.09 16.38
C LEU A 136 5.57 42.28 16.83
N GLY A 137 4.42 42.01 17.47
CA GLY A 137 3.57 43.08 18.03
C GLY A 137 4.22 43.84 19.18
N THR A 138 5.09 43.19 19.96
CA THR A 138 5.77 43.81 21.11
C THR A 138 7.05 44.58 20.77
N LYS A 139 7.58 44.46 19.55
CA LYS A 139 8.87 45.05 19.15
C LYS A 139 8.76 46.32 18.30
N LEU A 140 7.56 46.79 17.98
CA LEU A 140 7.41 48.14 17.43
C LEU A 140 7.66 49.15 18.56
N ASP A 141 8.48 50.18 18.33
CA ASP A 141 8.78 51.29 19.27
C ASP A 141 7.57 52.22 19.53
N GLY A 142 6.36 51.66 19.51
CA GLY A 142 5.07 52.30 19.73
C GLY A 142 3.99 51.23 19.79
N SER A 143 2.84 51.54 20.41
CA SER A 143 1.69 50.64 20.53
C SER A 143 1.10 50.31 19.16
N GLY A 144 1.70 49.35 18.44
CA GLY A 144 1.21 48.82 17.19
C GLY A 144 0.42 47.55 17.44
N THR A 145 -0.76 47.43 16.84
CA THR A 145 -1.49 46.16 16.83
C THR A 145 -0.79 45.22 15.85
N PRO A 146 -0.35 44.01 16.25
CA PRO A 146 0.21 43.05 15.32
C PRO A 146 -0.82 42.70 14.23
N GLY A 147 -0.36 42.67 12.97
CA GLY A 147 -1.16 42.14 11.87
C GLY A 147 -1.40 40.63 12.07
N SER A 148 -2.56 40.14 11.63
CA SER A 148 -2.84 38.70 11.65
C SER A 148 -2.18 38.03 10.45
N ILE A 149 -1.13 37.24 10.71
CA ILE A 149 -0.72 36.20 9.77
C ILE A 149 -1.64 35.00 9.99
N THR A 150 -2.39 34.63 8.96
CA THR A 150 -3.18 33.41 8.94
C THR A 150 -2.50 32.44 7.98
N LEU A 151 -2.15 31.25 8.46
CA LEU A 151 -1.73 30.15 7.60
C LEU A 151 -2.88 29.16 7.53
N ASP A 152 -3.25 28.80 6.31
CA ASP A 152 -4.21 27.74 6.06
C ASP A 152 -3.46 26.57 5.41
N ILE A 153 -3.38 25.45 6.13
CA ILE A 153 -2.83 24.20 5.61
C ILE A 153 -3.92 23.16 5.32
N SER A 154 -5.20 23.52 5.33
CA SER A 154 -6.31 22.57 5.07
C SER A 154 -6.18 21.85 3.73
N ALA A 155 -5.57 22.49 2.73
CA ALA A 155 -5.27 21.87 1.43
C ALA A 155 -4.25 20.71 1.51
N ALA A 156 -3.52 20.58 2.63
CA ALA A 156 -2.62 19.48 2.91
C ALA A 156 -3.31 18.30 3.63
N GLU A 157 -4.54 18.48 4.11
CA GLU A 157 -5.33 17.40 4.69
C GLU A 157 -5.75 16.43 3.58
N THR A 158 -5.39 15.15 3.71
CA THR A 158 -5.80 14.12 2.77
C THR A 158 -6.46 12.96 3.50
N THR A 159 -7.54 12.44 2.92
CA THR A 159 -8.21 11.22 3.40
C THR A 159 -7.56 9.95 2.86
N THR A 160 -6.55 10.09 2.00
CA THR A 160 -5.79 9.00 1.40
C THR A 160 -4.30 9.28 1.54
N VAL A 161 -3.55 8.26 1.97
CA VAL A 161 -2.09 8.37 2.09
C VAL A 161 -1.49 8.00 0.74
N LYS A 162 -1.06 9.01 -0.02
CA LYS A 162 -0.18 8.85 -1.18
C LYS A 162 1.19 9.39 -0.82
N THR A 163 1.99 8.58 -0.13
CA THR A 163 3.40 8.90 0.06
C THR A 163 4.10 8.75 -1.29
N GLY A 164 4.44 9.86 -1.93
CA GLY A 164 5.29 9.81 -3.13
C GLY A 164 6.65 9.21 -2.76
N GLY A 165 7.15 8.29 -3.58
CA GLY A 165 8.60 8.09 -3.71
C GLY A 165 9.21 9.34 -4.31
#